data_AF-A0A496R9P6-F1
#
_entry.id   AF-A0A496R9P6-F1
#
_cell.length_a   1.000
_cell.length_b   1.000
_cell.length_c   1.000
_cell.angle_alpha   90.00
_cell.angle_beta   90.00
_cell.angle_gamma   90.00
#
_symmetry.space_group_name_H-M   'P 1'
#
loop_
_entity.id
_entity.type
_entity.pdbx_description
1 polymer ?
#
loop_
_entity_poly.entity_id
_entity_poly.type
_entity_poly.pdbx_seq_one_letter_code
_entity_poly.pdbx_strand_id
1 'polypeptide(L)'
;MKKPLKDIGKVKLAGTGDIRLTQLSHGSGCGCKLSPDELGSILAQAFPEGKERENYPNLVIGNETKDDAAVIDMGTEELLVSTTDFFTPIVDDAYQYGRIAAV
;
A
#
# COMPACT_ATOMS: atom_id res chain seq x y z
N MET A 1 20.62 -19.26 23.95
CA MET A 1 19.98 -17.95 24.25
C MET A 1 20.16 -17.03 23.06
N LYS A 2 19.07 -16.65 22.37
CA LYS A 2 19.10 -15.70 21.25
C LYS A 2 19.43 -14.31 21.81
N LYS A 3 20.51 -13.68 21.33
CA LYS A 3 20.87 -12.30 21.69
C LYS A 3 19.70 -11.37 21.34
N PRO A 4 19.37 -10.38 22.18
CA PRO A 4 18.30 -9.45 21.88
C PRO A 4 18.71 -8.58 20.69
N LEU A 5 17.83 -8.45 19.69
CA LEU A 5 17.95 -7.58 18.53
C LEU A 5 17.89 -6.10 18.96
N LYS A 6 18.93 -5.59 19.61
CA LYS A 6 18.97 -4.19 20.09
C LYS A 6 19.46 -3.19 19.03
N ASP A 7 20.02 -3.66 17.91
CA ASP A 7 20.74 -2.79 16.97
C ASP A 7 20.12 -2.70 15.56
N ILE A 8 18.96 -3.31 15.32
CA ILE A 8 18.26 -3.25 14.02
C ILE A 8 17.62 -1.88 13.71
N GLY A 9 17.64 -0.94 14.66
CA GLY A 9 17.09 0.42 14.48
C GLY A 9 18.08 1.44 13.90
N LYS A 10 19.39 1.13 13.86
CA LYS A 10 20.38 2.03 13.25
C LYS A 10 20.82 1.48 11.91
N VAL A 11 20.01 1.68 10.88
CA VAL A 11 20.51 1.62 9.51
C VAL A 11 21.50 2.78 9.36
N LYS A 12 22.80 2.51 9.61
CA LYS A 12 23.87 3.45 9.28
C LYS A 12 23.98 3.51 7.76
N LEU A 13 23.20 4.40 7.15
CA LEU A 13 23.38 4.77 5.76
C LEU A 13 24.77 5.41 5.66
N ALA A 14 25.67 4.78 4.90
CA ALA A 14 27.03 5.26 4.74
C ALA A 14 27.01 6.62 4.02
N GLY A 15 27.45 7.68 4.69
CA GLY A 15 28.01 8.87 4.01
C GLY A 15 27.33 10.23 4.19
N THR A 16 26.23 10.38 4.93
CA THR A 16 25.64 11.71 5.21
C THR A 16 25.12 11.75 6.65
N GLY A 17 25.10 12.94 7.29
CA GLY A 17 24.59 13.10 8.66
C GLY A 17 23.16 12.58 8.82
N ASP A 18 22.68 12.43 10.06
CA ASP A 18 21.37 11.81 10.37
C ASP A 18 20.25 12.28 9.41
N ILE A 19 19.87 11.42 8.46
CA ILE A 19 18.82 11.71 7.48
C ILE A 19 17.48 11.65 8.20
N ARG A 20 16.77 12.77 8.27
CA ARG A 20 15.36 12.81 8.67
C ARG A 20 14.50 12.31 7.52
N LEU A 21 13.92 11.12 7.63
CA LEU A 21 13.10 10.54 6.55
C LEU A 21 11.88 11.40 6.23
N THR A 22 11.32 12.09 7.23
CA THR A 22 10.18 12.98 7.04
C THR A 22 10.49 14.16 6.11
N GLN A 23 11.76 14.57 5.98
CA GLN A 23 12.16 15.63 5.05
C GLN A 23 11.98 15.24 3.57
N LEU A 24 11.84 13.94 3.29
CA LEU A 24 11.58 13.40 1.95
C LEU A 24 10.07 13.34 1.64
N SER A 25 9.22 13.60 2.63
CA SER A 25 7.77 13.58 2.51
C SER A 25 7.25 15.00 2.26
N HIS A 26 7.01 15.34 0.98
CA HIS A 26 6.55 16.67 0.56
C HIS A 26 5.09 16.97 0.95
N GLY A 27 4.38 15.97 1.47
CA GLY A 27 3.08 16.11 2.11
C GLY A 27 2.89 14.98 3.11
N SER A 28 2.30 15.27 4.27
CA SER A 28 2.11 14.29 5.33
C SER A 28 0.65 13.83 5.41
N GLY A 29 0.43 12.51 5.45
CA GLY A 29 -0.84 11.90 5.83
C GLY A 29 -1.86 11.73 4.68
N CYS A 30 -3.15 11.77 5.04
CA CYS A 30 -4.27 11.49 4.13
C CYS A 30 -4.38 12.51 2.97
N GLY A 31 -3.80 13.69 3.11
CA GLY A 31 -3.80 14.75 2.09
C GLY A 31 -2.92 14.46 0.86
N CYS A 32 -2.24 13.31 0.82
CA CYS A 32 -1.42 12.90 -0.32
C CYS A 32 -2.09 11.81 -1.19
N LYS A 33 -3.27 11.31 -0.80
CA LYS A 33 -4.05 10.40 -1.62
C LYS A 33 -4.85 11.21 -2.65
N LEU A 34 -5.08 10.62 -3.83
CA LEU A 34 -6.03 11.16 -4.81
C LEU A 34 -7.43 11.17 -4.20
N SER A 35 -8.24 12.16 -4.54
CA SER A 35 -9.64 12.14 -4.13
C SER A 35 -10.39 10.96 -4.76
N PRO A 36 -11.47 10.46 -4.15
CA PRO A 36 -12.25 9.36 -4.72
C PRO A 36 -12.76 9.62 -6.14
N ASP A 37 -13.16 10.86 -6.43
CA ASP A 37 -13.69 11.26 -7.74
C ASP A 37 -12.59 11.31 -8.82
N GLU A 38 -11.41 11.83 -8.47
CA GLU A 38 -10.24 11.83 -9.36
C GLU A 38 -9.77 10.40 -9.66
N LEU A 39 -9.67 9.57 -8.62
CA LEU A 39 -9.28 8.17 -8.78
C LEU A 39 -10.29 7.41 -9.65
N GLY A 40 -11.59 7.60 -9.41
CA GLY A 40 -12.64 6.99 -10.24
C GLY A 40 -12.52 7.37 -11.72
N SER A 41 -12.25 8.64 -12.00
CA SER A 41 -12.07 9.15 -13.37
C SER A 41 -10.83 8.56 -14.07
N ILE A 42 -9.76 8.29 -13.33
CA ILE A 42 -8.55 7.62 -13.85
C ILE A 42 -8.82 6.14 -14.11
N LEU A 43 -9.46 5.45 -13.15
CA LEU A 43 -9.75 4.03 -13.28
C LEU A 43 -10.71 3.75 -14.44
N ALA A 44 -11.71 4.58 -14.66
CA ALA A 44 -12.64 4.44 -15.79
C ALA A 44 -11.95 4.50 -17.17
N GLN A 45 -10.77 5.14 -17.28
CA GLN A 45 -9.98 5.16 -18.51
C GLN A 45 -9.21 3.86 -18.75
N ALA A 46 -8.80 3.18 -17.67
CA ALA A 46 -8.07 1.92 -17.74
C ALA A 46 -8.99 0.69 -17.74
N PHE A 47 -10.12 0.78 -17.04
CA PHE A 47 -11.08 -0.30 -16.80
C PHE A 47 -12.48 0.24 -17.13
N PRO A 48 -12.98 0.00 -18.35
CA PRO A 48 -14.34 0.39 -18.71
C PRO A 48 -15.37 -0.25 -17.78
N GLU A 49 -16.28 0.56 -17.23
CA GLU A 49 -17.29 0.11 -16.27
C GLU A 49 -18.05 -1.11 -16.78
N GLY A 50 -18.21 -2.10 -15.89
CA GLY A 50 -18.99 -3.31 -16.16
C GLY A 50 -18.28 -4.36 -17.03
N LYS A 51 -17.04 -4.13 -17.48
CA LYS A 51 -16.29 -5.09 -18.33
C LYS A 51 -15.22 -5.90 -17.59
N GLU A 52 -14.99 -5.63 -16.31
CA GLU A 52 -13.93 -6.29 -15.56
C GLU A 52 -14.20 -7.79 -15.45
N ARG A 53 -15.45 -8.19 -15.21
CA ARG A 53 -15.85 -9.60 -15.13
C ARG A 53 -15.87 -10.33 -16.48
N GLU A 54 -15.88 -9.61 -17.60
CA GLU A 54 -15.70 -10.23 -18.92
C GLU A 54 -14.27 -10.73 -19.08
N ASN A 55 -13.29 -9.94 -18.61
CA ASN A 55 -11.86 -10.28 -18.67
C ASN A 55 -11.42 -11.17 -17.50
N TYR A 56 -12.09 -11.06 -16.35
CA TYR A 56 -11.77 -11.75 -15.11
C TYR A 56 -13.04 -12.41 -14.53
N PRO A 57 -13.51 -13.54 -15.10
CA PRO A 57 -14.77 -14.18 -14.70
C PRO A 57 -14.79 -14.65 -13.24
N ASN A 58 -13.62 -14.86 -12.64
CA ASN A 58 -13.47 -15.29 -11.26
C ASN A 58 -13.30 -14.11 -10.28
N LEU A 59 -13.37 -12.86 -10.74
CA LEU A 59 -13.29 -11.68 -9.88
C LEU A 59 -14.59 -11.55 -9.08
N VAL A 60 -14.47 -11.68 -7.76
CA VAL A 60 -15.59 -11.58 -6.82
C VAL A 60 -15.79 -10.14 -6.38
N ILE A 61 -14.68 -9.46 -6.03
CA ILE A 61 -14.63 -8.05 -5.65
C ILE A 61 -13.57 -7.36 -6.49
N GLY A 62 -13.98 -6.36 -7.28
CA GLY A 62 -13.13 -5.55 -8.15
C GLY A 62 -13.23 -4.06 -7.85
N ASN A 63 -12.89 -3.21 -8.82
CA ASN A 63 -12.92 -1.75 -8.60
C ASN A 63 -14.35 -1.19 -8.51
N GLU A 64 -15.35 -1.93 -9.01
CA GLU A 64 -16.73 -1.46 -9.13
C GLU A 64 -17.39 -1.20 -7.77
N THR A 65 -16.95 -1.91 -6.72
CA THR A 65 -17.52 -1.80 -5.37
C THR A 65 -16.77 -0.79 -4.48
N LYS A 66 -15.60 -0.30 -4.91
CA LYS A 66 -14.73 0.63 -4.16
C LYS A 66 -14.33 0.11 -2.77
N ASP A 67 -14.06 -1.19 -2.67
CA ASP A 67 -13.63 -1.87 -1.44
C ASP A 67 -12.11 -1.71 -1.19
N ASP A 68 -11.67 -2.10 0.02
CA ASP A 68 -10.28 -2.02 0.47
C ASP A 68 -9.36 -3.10 -0.14
N ALA A 69 -9.91 -4.09 -0.83
CA ALA A 69 -9.17 -5.22 -1.40
C ALA A 69 -9.88 -5.83 -2.61
N ALA A 70 -9.10 -6.45 -3.50
CA ALA A 70 -9.63 -7.32 -4.53
C ALA A 70 -9.81 -8.75 -3.99
N VAL A 71 -10.86 -9.43 -4.45
CA VAL A 71 -11.13 -10.83 -4.09
C VAL A 71 -11.34 -11.64 -5.36
N ILE A 72 -10.59 -12.74 -5.50
CA ILE A 72 -10.67 -13.66 -6.63
C ILE A 72 -11.04 -15.06 -6.12
N ASP A 73 -11.99 -15.70 -6.80
CA ASP A 73 -12.28 -17.11 -6.63
C ASP A 73 -11.21 -17.97 -7.32
N MET A 74 -10.56 -18.84 -6.55
CA MET A 74 -9.50 -19.71 -7.04
C MET A 74 -10.02 -20.97 -7.75
N GLY A 75 -11.35 -21.14 -7.86
CA GLY A 75 -11.98 -22.35 -8.39
C GLY A 75 -11.95 -23.52 -7.41
N THR A 76 -11.69 -23.23 -6.14
CA THR A 76 -11.67 -24.16 -5.00
C THR A 76 -12.60 -23.63 -3.90
N GLU A 77 -12.60 -24.22 -2.71
CA GLU A 77 -13.31 -23.66 -1.55
C GLU A 77 -12.55 -22.46 -0.90
N GLU A 78 -11.55 -21.89 -1.59
CA GLU A 78 -10.70 -20.79 -1.09
C GLU A 78 -10.82 -19.54 -1.97
N LEU A 79 -10.78 -18.37 -1.33
CA LEU A 79 -10.75 -17.07 -1.99
C LEU A 79 -9.39 -16.40 -1.76
N LEU A 80 -8.81 -15.84 -2.82
CA LEU A 80 -7.62 -15.00 -2.72
C LEU A 80 -8.04 -13.56 -2.45
N VAL A 81 -7.67 -13.04 -1.28
CA VAL A 81 -7.80 -11.63 -0.94
C VAL A 81 -6.45 -10.96 -1.15
N SER A 82 -6.42 -9.89 -1.95
CA SER A 82 -5.21 -9.14 -2.25
C SER A 82 -5.47 -7.65 -2.10
N THR A 83 -4.64 -6.98 -1.30
CA THR A 83 -4.63 -5.52 -1.16
C THR A 83 -3.19 -5.03 -1.15
N THR A 84 -3.01 -3.74 -1.45
CA THR A 84 -1.72 -3.07 -1.44
C THR A 84 -1.89 -1.65 -0.95
N ASP A 85 -1.02 -1.26 -0.03
CA ASP A 85 -0.97 0.09 0.51
C ASP A 85 0.48 0.55 0.63
N PHE A 86 0.68 1.85 0.41
CA PHE A 86 1.95 2.50 0.62
C PHE A 86 1.72 3.97 0.94
N PHE A 87 2.67 4.56 1.66
CA PHE A 87 2.68 5.98 1.96
C PHE A 87 4.12 6.47 2.09
N THR A 88 4.30 7.78 2.17
CA THR A 88 5.60 8.41 2.37
C THR A 88 6.02 8.37 3.85
N PRO A 89 7.31 8.48 4.19
CA PRO A 89 7.74 8.42 5.59
C PRO A 89 7.04 9.45 6.49
N ILE A 90 6.51 8.98 7.62
CA ILE A 90 5.81 9.80 8.63
C ILE A 90 6.60 9.94 9.94
N VAL A 91 7.68 9.17 10.10
CA VAL A 91 8.61 9.24 11.23
C VAL A 91 10.04 9.12 10.69
N ASP A 92 11.01 9.67 11.42
CA ASP A 92 12.42 9.68 10.98
C ASP A 92 13.15 8.36 11.20
N ASP A 93 12.68 7.51 12.13
CA ASP A 93 13.28 6.20 12.37
C ASP A 93 12.79 5.18 11.32
N ALA A 94 13.71 4.67 10.51
CA ALA A 94 13.40 3.76 9.40
C ALA A 94 12.75 2.45 9.87
N TYR A 95 13.17 1.93 11.03
CA TYR A 95 12.64 0.68 11.56
C TYR A 95 11.20 0.86 12.05
N GLN A 96 10.92 1.96 12.74
CA GLN A 96 9.57 2.35 13.15
C GLN A 96 8.68 2.61 11.95
N TYR A 97 9.16 3.35 10.95
CA TYR A 97 8.40 3.59 9.72
C TYR A 97 8.01 2.27 9.04
N GLY A 98 8.96 1.35 8.84
CA GLY A 98 8.67 0.04 8.25
C GLY A 98 7.67 -0.79 9.07
N ARG A 99 7.73 -0.71 10.41
CA ARG A 99 6.71 -1.36 11.26
C ARG A 99 5.33 -0.73 11.16
N ILE A 100 5.23 0.59 10.96
CA ILE A 100 3.93 1.25 10.77
C ILE A 100 3.36 0.93 9.39
N ALA A 101 4.22 0.88 8.35
CA ALA A 101 3.81 0.63 6.97
C ALA A 101 3.38 -0.83 6.68
N ALA A 102 3.79 -1.79 7.51
CA ALA A 102 3.48 -3.20 7.33
C ALA A 102 2.21 -3.67 8.05
N VAL A 103 1.48 -2.77 8.73
CA VAL A 103 0.25 -3.09 9.49
C VAL A 103 -0.96 -3.02 8.59
#